data_AF-A0A6A6UL63-F1
#
_entry.id   AF-A0A6A6UL63-F1
#
_cell.length_a   1.000
_cell.length_b   1.000
_cell.length_c   1.000
_cell.angle_alpha   90.00
_cell.angle_beta   90.00
_cell.angle_gamma   90.00
#
_symmetry.space_group_name_H-M   'P 1'
#
loop_
_entity.id
_entity.type
_entity.pdbx_description
1 polymer ?
#
loop_
_entity_poly.entity_id
_entity_poly.type
_entity_poly.pdbx_seq_one_letter_code
_entity_poly.pdbx_strand_id
1 'polypeptide(L)'
;MAASNIPLRQLGKNGPILPRLGVGLMGASGVYGLPASDAARLAFLDGAYSIGETFWDTADEYNDSEDVIGKWFAANPEKREDIFLATKFGIISDFHNPAGVPVNSSPEYCKQALDKSLKRLGLPFVDLYYVHRLDGKTPIEKTIEAMVELKDAGKIKYIGLSECSADSLRRAHAVHPITCVQVEYSAFCLAIESPEFNLLKTARELGVAIVAYSPLGNGILTGSLRKSEDFSKPGDLRHHMPWLKDENLQTNLGIVDKLTELAASKGATTPQLALAWLMAQGDDIFAIPGTKSLDRLKEDLASLDFSISPKEDETIRKLSGQVAGERVQNMTGELGLDLYDYPKEHDNYI
;
A
#
# COMPACT_ATOMS: atom_id res chain seq x y z
N MET A 1 -4.56 17.74 24.03
CA MET A 1 -5.10 16.46 23.52
C MET A 1 -4.05 15.41 23.83
N ALA A 2 -4.41 14.31 24.50
CA ALA A 2 -3.43 13.26 24.78
C ALA A 2 -2.88 12.78 23.44
N ALA A 3 -1.55 12.79 23.28
CA ALA A 3 -0.91 12.15 22.15
C ALA A 3 -1.44 10.72 22.07
N SER A 4 -2.12 10.38 20.98
CA SER A 4 -2.57 9.01 20.71
C SER A 4 -1.34 8.13 20.82
N ASN A 5 -1.38 7.15 21.71
CA ASN A 5 -0.29 6.20 21.90
C ASN A 5 -0.34 5.20 20.75
N ILE A 6 -0.05 5.64 19.52
CA ILE A 6 -0.11 4.82 18.31
C ILE A 6 0.92 3.68 18.49
N PRO A 7 0.49 2.42 18.50
CA PRO A 7 1.40 1.28 18.61
C PRO A 7 2.51 1.34 17.57
N LEU A 8 3.74 1.39 18.06
CA LEU A 8 4.93 1.32 17.22
C LEU A 8 5.42 -0.12 17.12
N ARG A 9 5.95 -0.46 15.94
CA ARG A 9 6.63 -1.74 15.68
C ARG A 9 7.86 -1.51 14.82
N GLN A 10 8.79 -2.45 14.91
CA GLN A 10 9.96 -2.46 14.05
C GLN A 10 9.57 -2.92 12.64
N LEU A 11 9.83 -2.11 11.62
CA LEU A 11 9.54 -2.41 10.23
C LEU A 11 10.61 -3.36 9.66
N GLY A 12 10.41 -4.66 9.86
CA GLY A 12 11.40 -5.69 9.49
C GLY A 12 12.54 -5.79 10.50
N LYS A 13 13.33 -6.86 10.41
CA LYS A 13 14.29 -7.29 11.46
C LYS A 13 15.33 -6.24 11.86
N ASN A 14 15.71 -5.34 10.95
CA ASN A 14 16.70 -4.28 11.16
C ASN A 14 16.20 -2.89 10.76
N GLY A 15 14.88 -2.73 10.65
CA GLY A 15 14.29 -1.48 10.21
C GLY A 15 14.00 -0.51 11.35
N PRO A 16 13.41 0.65 10.99
CA PRO A 16 13.00 1.68 11.93
C PRO A 16 11.83 1.23 12.79
N ILE A 17 11.59 1.94 13.91
CA ILE A 17 10.38 1.79 14.73
C ILE A 17 9.40 2.89 14.32
N LEU A 18 8.21 2.52 13.86
CA LEU A 18 7.22 3.46 13.34
C LEU A 18 5.77 2.94 13.55
N PRO A 19 4.73 3.79 13.35
CA PRO A 19 3.33 3.38 13.43
C PRO A 19 2.99 2.16 12.58
N ARG A 20 2.23 1.20 13.14
CA ARG A 20 1.75 0.03 12.37
C ARG A 20 0.80 0.38 11.24
N LEU A 21 0.01 1.43 11.44
CA LEU A 21 -0.84 2.03 10.42
C LEU A 21 -0.21 3.34 10.02
N GLY A 22 0.21 3.43 8.76
CA GLY A 22 0.57 4.68 8.13
C GLY A 22 -0.58 5.28 7.34
N VAL A 23 -0.29 6.31 6.55
CA VAL A 23 -1.25 6.93 5.63
C VAL A 23 -0.78 6.84 4.18
N GLY A 24 -1.62 6.24 3.33
CA GLY A 24 -1.41 6.22 1.88
C GLY A 24 -1.93 7.50 1.23
N LEU A 25 -1.06 8.28 0.60
CA LEU A 25 -1.39 9.61 0.06
C LEU A 25 -1.85 9.60 -1.41
N MET A 26 -1.95 8.43 -2.03
CA MET A 26 -2.47 8.25 -3.39
C MET A 26 -3.87 8.86 -3.56
N GLY A 27 -4.77 8.61 -2.59
CA GLY A 27 -6.12 9.15 -2.61
C GLY A 27 -6.14 10.67 -2.62
N ALA A 28 -5.31 11.31 -1.78
CA ALA A 28 -5.20 12.77 -1.66
C ALA A 28 -4.73 13.45 -2.97
N SER A 29 -4.12 12.70 -3.88
CA SER A 29 -3.58 13.18 -5.16
C SER A 29 -4.45 12.86 -6.37
N GLY A 30 -5.67 12.37 -6.16
CA GLY A 30 -6.70 12.38 -7.19
C GLY A 30 -6.91 11.08 -7.96
N VAL A 31 -6.37 9.95 -7.47
CA VAL A 31 -6.49 8.64 -8.13
C VAL A 31 -7.91 8.03 -8.00
N TYR A 32 -8.69 8.45 -7.01
CA TYR A 32 -10.09 8.05 -6.81
C TYR A 32 -11.06 9.23 -7.05
N GLY A 33 -10.84 9.97 -8.13
CA GLY A 33 -11.53 11.22 -8.45
C GLY A 33 -10.74 12.46 -8.04
N LEU A 34 -11.25 13.66 -8.35
CA LEU A 34 -10.48 14.91 -8.29
C LEU A 34 -9.79 15.19 -6.92
N PRO A 35 -8.55 15.74 -6.95
CA PRO A 35 -7.89 16.18 -5.73
C PRO A 35 -8.65 17.37 -5.10
N ALA A 36 -8.57 17.48 -3.78
CA ALA A 36 -9.01 18.68 -3.08
C ALA A 36 -8.03 19.85 -3.33
N SER A 37 -8.39 21.06 -2.91
CA SER A 37 -7.45 22.20 -2.97
C SER A 37 -6.19 21.94 -2.14
N ASP A 38 -5.08 22.57 -2.49
CA ASP A 38 -3.83 22.51 -1.72
C ASP A 38 -4.07 22.83 -0.24
N ALA A 39 -4.84 23.87 0.06
CA ALA A 39 -5.15 24.26 1.43
C ALA A 39 -5.81 23.12 2.23
N ALA A 40 -6.76 22.38 1.64
CA ALA A 40 -7.41 21.26 2.30
C ALA A 40 -6.45 20.07 2.49
N ARG A 41 -5.57 19.81 1.50
CA ARG A 41 -4.58 18.72 1.56
C ARG A 41 -3.48 19.00 2.58
N LEU A 42 -3.00 20.24 2.65
CA LEU A 42 -2.04 20.68 3.67
C LEU A 42 -2.65 20.63 5.07
N ALA A 43 -3.90 21.07 5.24
CA ALA A 43 -4.61 20.95 6.52
C ALA A 43 -4.81 19.48 6.95
N PHE A 44 -5.01 18.57 5.99
CA PHE A 44 -5.04 17.13 6.29
C PHE A 44 -3.68 16.62 6.79
N LEU A 45 -2.57 16.99 6.15
CA LEU A 45 -1.21 16.61 6.59
C LEU A 45 -0.88 17.18 7.97
N ASP A 46 -1.24 18.44 8.24
CA ASP A 46 -1.13 19.04 9.58
C ASP A 46 -1.96 18.25 10.61
N GLY A 47 -3.18 17.88 10.23
CA GLY A 47 -4.06 17.06 11.04
C GLY A 47 -3.45 15.69 11.37
N ALA A 48 -2.96 14.98 10.36
CA ALA A 48 -2.32 13.68 10.50
C ALA A 48 -1.10 13.76 11.43
N TYR A 49 -0.21 14.72 11.20
CA TYR A 49 0.92 14.99 12.08
C TYR A 49 0.48 15.30 13.52
N SER A 50 -0.54 16.15 13.69
CA SER A 50 -1.01 16.58 15.02
C SER A 50 -1.58 15.45 15.89
N ILE A 51 -2.05 14.37 15.26
CA ILE A 51 -2.53 13.16 15.96
C ILE A 51 -1.43 12.09 16.11
N GLY A 52 -0.18 12.42 15.81
CA GLY A 52 0.98 11.54 15.97
C GLY A 52 1.26 10.62 14.78
N GLU A 53 0.56 10.78 13.65
CA GLU A 53 0.79 9.94 12.48
C GLU A 53 2.03 10.38 11.70
N THR A 54 3.00 9.47 11.57
CA THR A 54 4.36 9.76 11.10
C THR A 54 4.86 8.83 10.00
N PHE A 55 4.10 7.82 9.58
CA PHE A 55 4.43 6.93 8.46
C PHE A 55 3.63 7.30 7.21
N TRP A 56 4.26 8.06 6.31
CA TRP A 56 3.60 8.59 5.12
C TRP A 56 4.10 7.90 3.85
N ASP A 57 3.17 7.39 3.05
CA ASP A 57 3.47 6.70 1.79
C ASP A 57 2.95 7.48 0.59
N THR A 58 3.84 7.74 -0.37
CA THR A 58 3.53 8.37 -1.67
C THR A 58 4.26 7.63 -2.81
N ALA A 59 4.21 8.15 -4.04
CA ALA A 59 4.95 7.66 -5.19
C ALA A 59 5.13 8.77 -6.23
N ASP A 60 6.15 8.65 -7.08
CA ASP A 60 6.39 9.55 -8.21
C ASP A 60 5.19 9.62 -9.19
N GLU A 61 4.54 8.48 -9.40
CA GLU A 61 3.36 8.30 -10.24
C GLU A 61 2.09 8.97 -9.71
N TYR A 62 2.03 9.33 -8.42
CA TYR A 62 0.79 9.83 -7.81
C TYR A 62 0.56 11.32 -8.11
N ASN A 63 0.33 11.68 -9.38
CA ASN A 63 0.05 13.05 -9.85
C ASN A 63 0.96 14.08 -9.17
N ASP A 64 0.43 14.97 -8.34
CA ASP A 64 1.15 16.04 -7.62
C ASP A 64 1.40 15.72 -6.12
N SER A 65 1.31 14.45 -5.70
CA SER A 65 1.45 14.04 -4.29
C SER A 65 2.76 14.53 -3.67
N GLU A 66 3.88 14.24 -4.32
CA GLU A 66 5.21 14.66 -3.86
C GLU A 66 5.35 16.19 -3.80
N ASP A 67 4.71 16.92 -4.72
CA ASP A 67 4.75 18.38 -4.74
C ASP A 67 3.98 18.99 -3.55
N VAL A 68 2.82 18.42 -3.20
CA VAL A 68 2.03 18.85 -2.03
C VAL A 68 2.75 18.54 -0.73
N ILE A 69 3.33 17.34 -0.62
CA ILE A 69 4.16 16.96 0.53
C ILE A 69 5.38 17.89 0.64
N GLY A 70 6.02 18.23 -0.49
CA GLY A 70 7.12 19.18 -0.52
C GLY A 70 6.73 20.58 -0.04
N LYS A 71 5.54 21.07 -0.42
CA LYS A 71 4.97 22.33 0.13
C LYS A 71 4.79 22.24 1.65
N TRP A 72 4.33 21.10 2.17
CA TRP A 72 4.17 20.90 3.62
C TRP A 72 5.51 20.94 4.34
N PHE A 73 6.55 20.27 3.83
CA PHE A 73 7.89 20.32 4.42
C PHE A 73 8.53 21.71 4.30
N ALA A 74 8.33 22.42 3.20
CA ALA A 74 8.83 23.79 3.06
C ALA A 74 8.21 24.73 4.10
N ALA A 75 6.94 24.50 4.47
CA ALA A 75 6.25 25.24 5.52
C ALA A 75 6.59 24.77 6.94
N ASN A 76 7.12 23.54 7.10
CA ASN A 76 7.41 22.90 8.38
C ASN A 76 8.78 22.17 8.37
N PRO A 77 9.89 22.87 8.10
CA PRO A 77 11.19 22.24 7.90
C PRO A 77 11.68 21.44 9.12
N GLU A 78 11.31 21.88 10.32
CA GLU A 78 11.65 21.23 11.59
C GLU A 78 10.99 19.86 11.75
N LYS A 79 9.82 19.62 11.13
CA LYS A 79 9.07 18.36 11.27
C LYS A 79 9.59 17.25 10.36
N ARG A 80 10.58 17.53 9.50
CA ARG A 80 11.11 16.52 8.58
C ARG A 80 11.72 15.32 9.32
N GLU A 81 12.32 15.53 10.48
CA GLU A 81 12.92 14.45 11.26
C GLU A 81 11.90 13.49 11.88
N ASP A 82 10.67 13.95 12.09
CA ASP A 82 9.60 13.16 12.70
C ASP A 82 8.88 12.26 11.69
N ILE A 83 8.84 12.65 10.41
CA ILE A 83 8.13 11.90 9.37
C ILE A 83 9.02 10.83 8.76
N PHE A 84 8.58 9.58 8.85
CA PHE A 84 9.06 8.50 8.02
C PHE A 84 8.38 8.55 6.64
N LEU A 85 9.07 9.13 5.66
CA LEU A 85 8.53 9.32 4.32
C LEU A 85 8.98 8.21 3.37
N ALA A 86 8.03 7.54 2.75
CA ALA A 86 8.27 6.58 1.69
C ALA A 86 7.79 7.09 0.33
N THR A 87 8.64 6.93 -0.70
CA THR A 87 8.26 7.13 -2.12
C THR A 87 8.74 5.97 -2.97
N LYS A 88 8.38 5.95 -4.25
CA LYS A 88 8.57 4.80 -5.15
C LYS A 88 8.98 5.25 -6.54
N PHE A 89 9.52 4.31 -7.32
CA PHE A 89 9.75 4.48 -8.75
C PHE A 89 9.45 3.21 -9.53
N GLY A 90 9.37 3.35 -10.84
CA GLY A 90 9.42 2.22 -11.78
C GLY A 90 8.20 2.15 -12.67
N ILE A 91 7.09 2.75 -12.26
CA ILE A 91 5.96 3.02 -13.14
C ILE A 91 6.26 4.31 -13.90
N ILE A 92 6.07 4.30 -15.22
CA ILE A 92 6.19 5.50 -16.05
C ILE A 92 4.78 5.97 -16.40
N SER A 93 4.41 7.18 -15.96
CA SER A 93 3.10 7.79 -16.24
C SER A 93 2.92 8.03 -17.74
N ASP A 94 2.35 7.03 -18.44
CA ASP A 94 1.90 7.13 -19.82
C ASP A 94 0.56 6.40 -19.98
N PHE A 95 -0.49 7.01 -19.41
CA PHE A 95 -1.87 6.50 -19.47
C PHE A 95 -2.46 6.50 -20.89
N HIS A 96 -1.74 7.05 -21.87
CA HIS A 96 -2.14 7.03 -23.27
C HIS A 96 -1.48 5.90 -24.06
N ASN A 97 -0.58 5.12 -23.44
CA ASN A 97 0.03 3.99 -24.09
C ASN A 97 -0.98 2.84 -24.27
N PRO A 98 -1.37 2.49 -25.52
CA PRO A 98 -2.27 1.38 -25.77
C PRO A 98 -1.66 0.01 -25.41
N ALA A 99 -0.34 -0.07 -25.20
CA ALA A 99 0.36 -1.29 -24.81
C ALA A 99 0.37 -1.53 -23.28
N GLY A 100 -0.31 -0.69 -22.50
CA GLY A 100 -0.32 -0.76 -21.03
C GLY A 100 0.69 0.21 -20.38
N VAL A 101 0.69 0.22 -19.05
CA VAL A 101 1.51 1.15 -18.27
C VAL A 101 2.99 0.73 -18.34
N PRO A 102 3.89 1.54 -18.94
CA PRO A 102 5.29 1.15 -19.05
C PRO A 102 5.97 1.05 -17.69
N VAL A 103 6.82 0.03 -17.53
CA VAL A 103 7.64 -0.17 -16.33
C VAL A 103 9.12 -0.10 -16.70
N ASN A 104 9.90 0.53 -15.84
CA ASN A 104 11.34 0.58 -15.93
C ASN A 104 11.98 0.48 -14.54
N SER A 105 12.56 -0.67 -14.24
CA SER A 105 13.32 -0.87 -12.99
C SER A 105 14.83 -0.83 -13.22
N SER A 106 15.31 -0.21 -14.31
CA SER A 106 16.75 -0.14 -14.61
C SER A 106 17.53 0.70 -13.58
N PRO A 107 18.83 0.40 -13.37
CA PRO A 107 19.71 1.18 -12.51
C PRO A 107 19.70 2.69 -12.81
N GLU A 108 19.71 3.05 -14.09
CA GLU A 108 19.75 4.43 -14.57
C GLU A 108 18.44 5.14 -14.26
N TYR A 109 17.31 4.48 -14.50
CA TYR A 109 16.00 5.07 -14.23
C TYR A 109 15.73 5.20 -12.74
N CYS A 110 16.16 4.23 -11.91
CA CYS A 110 16.11 4.32 -10.46
C CYS A 110 16.74 5.61 -9.93
N LYS A 111 17.96 5.93 -10.39
CA LYS A 111 18.67 7.16 -10.00
C LYS A 111 17.97 8.42 -10.49
N GLN A 112 17.52 8.43 -11.75
CA GLN A 112 16.80 9.57 -12.35
C GLN A 112 15.46 9.85 -11.65
N ALA A 113 14.70 8.80 -11.35
CA ALA A 113 13.41 8.90 -10.69
C ALA A 113 13.57 9.43 -9.26
N LEU A 114 14.59 8.99 -8.52
CA LEU A 114 14.84 9.53 -7.18
C LEU A 114 15.21 11.01 -7.23
N ASP A 115 16.10 11.41 -8.14
CA ASP A 115 16.49 12.82 -8.29
C ASP A 115 15.28 13.71 -8.62
N LYS A 116 14.35 13.23 -9.46
CA LYS A 116 13.08 13.91 -9.74
C LYS A 116 12.20 14.00 -8.50
N SER A 117 12.05 12.90 -7.75
CA SER A 117 11.25 12.81 -6.54
C SER A 117 11.76 13.79 -5.47
N LEU A 118 13.07 13.77 -5.20
CA LEU A 118 13.73 14.67 -4.25
C LEU A 118 13.56 16.15 -4.64
N LYS A 119 13.62 16.46 -5.94
CA LYS A 119 13.37 17.82 -6.44
C LYS A 119 11.93 18.28 -6.19
N ARG A 120 10.93 17.41 -6.42
CA ARG A 120 9.50 17.71 -6.19
C ARG A 120 9.18 17.88 -4.71
N LEU A 121 9.74 16.99 -3.88
CA LEU A 121 9.65 17.06 -2.43
C LEU A 121 10.43 18.24 -1.84
N GLY A 122 11.41 18.79 -2.55
CA GLY A 122 12.33 19.80 -2.01
C GLY A 122 13.18 19.26 -0.86
N LEU A 123 13.49 17.96 -0.87
CA LEU A 123 14.19 17.26 0.21
C LEU A 123 15.55 16.70 -0.25
N PRO A 124 16.54 16.58 0.65
CA PRO A 124 17.81 15.94 0.34
C PRO A 124 17.74 14.40 0.37
N PHE A 125 16.77 13.83 1.09
CA PHE A 125 16.58 12.38 1.21
C PHE A 125 15.11 12.00 1.50
N VAL A 126 14.78 10.74 1.22
CA VAL A 126 13.57 10.04 1.71
C VAL A 126 13.97 8.90 2.64
N ASP A 127 13.09 8.48 3.55
CA ASP A 127 13.45 7.42 4.50
C ASP A 127 13.41 6.05 3.83
N LEU A 128 12.37 5.78 3.05
CA LEU A 128 12.20 4.51 2.35
C LEU A 128 11.95 4.76 0.86
N TYR A 129 12.66 3.99 0.03
CA TYR A 129 12.46 4.04 -1.41
C TYR A 129 12.11 2.65 -1.93
N TYR A 130 11.00 2.57 -2.65
CA TYR A 130 10.51 1.33 -3.22
C TYR A 130 10.80 1.22 -4.70
N VAL A 131 11.15 0.01 -5.16
CA VAL A 131 10.83 -0.38 -6.54
C VAL A 131 9.32 -0.64 -6.58
N HIS A 132 8.55 0.25 -7.20
CA HIS A 132 7.09 0.21 -7.26
C HIS A 132 6.60 -1.02 -8.03
N ARG A 133 7.27 -1.33 -9.14
CA ARG A 133 7.03 -2.51 -10.00
C ARG A 133 8.33 -2.94 -10.69
N LEU A 134 8.48 -4.25 -10.89
CA LEU A 134 9.58 -4.85 -11.65
C LEU A 134 9.23 -4.91 -13.13
N ASP A 135 10.18 -4.56 -14.00
CA ASP A 135 9.95 -4.51 -15.45
C ASP A 135 10.07 -5.87 -16.18
N GLY A 136 10.39 -6.95 -15.44
CA GLY A 136 10.53 -8.32 -15.95
C GLY A 136 11.73 -8.56 -16.88
N LYS A 137 12.56 -7.55 -17.14
CA LYS A 137 13.71 -7.63 -18.07
C LYS A 137 15.03 -7.20 -17.45
N THR A 138 14.99 -6.36 -16.42
CA THR A 138 16.15 -5.95 -15.64
C THR A 138 16.38 -6.95 -14.52
N PRO A 139 17.58 -7.56 -14.41
CA PRO A 139 17.91 -8.39 -13.25
C PRO A 139 17.79 -7.58 -11.96
N ILE A 140 16.98 -8.04 -11.01
CA ILE A 140 16.68 -7.33 -9.76
C ILE A 140 17.95 -6.97 -8.99
N GLU A 141 19.01 -7.79 -9.08
CA GLU A 141 20.29 -7.52 -8.45
C GLU A 141 20.88 -6.19 -8.89
N LYS A 142 20.75 -5.83 -10.18
CA LYS A 142 21.25 -4.56 -10.73
C LYS A 142 20.44 -3.37 -10.22
N THR A 143 19.13 -3.53 -10.10
CA THR A 143 18.27 -2.51 -9.48
C THR A 143 18.66 -2.27 -8.02
N ILE A 144 18.87 -3.34 -7.25
CA ILE A 144 19.25 -3.23 -5.83
C ILE A 144 20.65 -2.65 -5.66
N GLU A 145 21.63 -3.03 -6.49
CA GLU A 145 22.96 -2.41 -6.52
C GLU A 145 22.87 -0.88 -6.66
N ALA A 146 22.04 -0.38 -7.59
CA ALA A 146 21.82 1.07 -7.74
C ALA A 146 21.14 1.71 -6.52
N MET A 147 20.18 1.04 -5.89
CA MET A 147 19.56 1.55 -4.66
C MET A 147 20.53 1.58 -3.49
N VAL A 148 21.48 0.64 -3.41
CA VAL A 148 22.58 0.67 -2.43
C VAL A 148 23.47 1.89 -2.67
N GLU A 149 23.83 2.21 -3.92
CA GLU A 149 24.58 3.44 -4.20
C GLU A 149 23.83 4.71 -3.74
N LEU A 150 22.51 4.76 -3.93
CA LEU A 150 21.68 5.89 -3.46
C LEU A 150 21.63 5.96 -1.93
N LYS A 151 21.64 4.81 -1.26
CA LYS A 151 21.72 4.71 0.20
C LYS A 151 23.08 5.18 0.72
N ASP A 152 24.17 4.73 0.10
CA ASP A 152 25.54 5.13 0.46
C ASP A 152 25.77 6.62 0.22
N ALA A 153 25.10 7.20 -0.78
CA ALA A 153 25.06 8.64 -1.02
C ALA A 153 24.16 9.42 -0.04
N GLY A 154 23.48 8.75 0.90
CA GLY A 154 22.60 9.35 1.90
C GLY A 154 21.27 9.87 1.35
N LYS A 155 20.90 9.53 0.11
CA LYS A 155 19.64 9.97 -0.51
C LYS A 155 18.43 9.14 -0.11
N ILE A 156 18.65 7.91 0.36
CA ILE A 156 17.64 7.02 0.94
C ILE A 156 18.20 6.33 2.19
N LYS A 157 17.35 5.90 3.13
CA LYS A 157 17.81 5.12 4.32
C LYS A 157 17.50 3.63 4.21
N TYR A 158 16.33 3.30 3.69
CA TYR A 158 15.78 1.95 3.59
C TYR A 158 15.36 1.63 2.16
N ILE A 159 15.42 0.34 1.83
CA ILE A 159 15.07 -0.21 0.51
C ILE A 159 13.84 -1.10 0.69
N GLY A 160 12.82 -0.85 -0.13
CA GLY A 160 11.61 -1.65 -0.18
C GLY A 160 11.36 -2.18 -1.60
N LEU A 161 10.54 -3.22 -1.68
CA LEU A 161 9.97 -3.70 -2.94
C LEU A 161 8.45 -3.56 -2.88
N SER A 162 7.82 -3.46 -4.04
CA SER A 162 6.36 -3.50 -4.15
C SER A 162 5.99 -4.56 -5.18
N GLU A 163 5.02 -5.40 -4.82
CA GLU A 163 4.40 -6.37 -5.72
C GLU A 163 5.41 -7.29 -6.45
N CYS A 164 6.45 -7.73 -5.72
CA CYS A 164 7.46 -8.66 -6.20
C CYS A 164 7.10 -10.11 -5.86
N SER A 165 7.64 -11.06 -6.62
CA SER A 165 7.53 -12.49 -6.30
C SER A 165 8.46 -12.90 -5.14
N ALA A 166 8.21 -14.08 -4.57
CA ALA A 166 9.06 -14.65 -3.54
C ALA A 166 10.51 -14.87 -4.03
N ASP A 167 10.70 -15.25 -5.30
CA ASP A 167 12.03 -15.42 -5.89
C ASP A 167 12.77 -14.08 -5.98
N SER A 168 12.12 -13.07 -6.57
CA SER A 168 12.70 -11.74 -6.71
C SER A 168 12.99 -11.09 -5.34
N LEU A 169 12.17 -11.35 -4.33
CA LEU A 169 12.47 -10.94 -2.95
C LEU A 169 13.75 -11.59 -2.40
N ARG A 170 13.93 -12.91 -2.58
CA ARG A 170 15.14 -13.62 -2.11
C ARG A 170 16.40 -13.10 -2.81
N ARG A 171 16.33 -12.94 -4.13
CA ARG A 171 17.44 -12.44 -4.95
C ARG A 171 17.81 -10.99 -4.58
N ALA A 172 16.83 -10.12 -4.42
CA ALA A 172 17.04 -8.76 -3.94
C ALA A 172 17.68 -8.73 -2.55
N HIS A 173 17.15 -9.52 -1.61
CA HIS A 173 17.64 -9.56 -0.23
C HIS A 173 19.06 -10.12 -0.11
N ALA A 174 19.48 -10.99 -1.05
CA ALA A 174 20.85 -11.50 -1.11
C ALA A 174 21.87 -10.42 -1.48
N VAL A 175 21.47 -9.38 -2.24
CA VAL A 175 22.33 -8.24 -2.57
C VAL A 175 22.39 -7.25 -1.42
N HIS A 176 21.24 -6.86 -0.87
CA HIS A 176 21.14 -6.00 0.31
C HIS A 176 19.85 -6.31 1.09
N PRO A 177 19.86 -6.25 2.44
CA PRO A 177 18.67 -6.48 3.23
C PRO A 177 17.49 -5.57 2.82
N ILE A 178 16.43 -6.19 2.31
CA ILE A 178 15.16 -5.51 2.02
C ILE A 178 14.41 -5.28 3.33
N THR A 179 13.88 -4.07 3.53
CA THR A 179 13.21 -3.67 4.79
C THR A 179 11.77 -4.17 4.83
N CYS A 180 11.03 -3.97 3.74
CA CYS A 180 9.65 -4.39 3.62
C CYS A 180 9.23 -4.65 2.16
N VAL A 181 8.15 -5.39 2.00
CA VAL A 181 7.42 -5.52 0.73
C VAL A 181 6.06 -4.86 0.88
N GLN A 182 5.74 -3.92 -0.01
CA GLN A 182 4.40 -3.36 -0.13
C GLN A 182 3.57 -4.20 -1.11
N VAL A 183 2.37 -4.63 -0.70
CA VAL A 183 1.55 -5.56 -1.50
C VAL A 183 0.08 -5.45 -1.12
N GLU A 184 -0.84 -5.79 -2.02
CA GLU A 184 -2.26 -5.91 -1.69
C GLU A 184 -2.48 -7.05 -0.67
N TYR A 185 -2.95 -6.70 0.52
CA TYR A 185 -3.29 -7.68 1.56
C TYR A 185 -4.42 -7.15 2.44
N SER A 186 -5.51 -7.92 2.55
CA SER A 186 -6.69 -7.54 3.32
C SER A 186 -7.59 -8.75 3.57
N ALA A 187 -8.66 -8.58 4.35
CA ALA A 187 -9.73 -9.58 4.44
C ALA A 187 -10.40 -9.87 3.07
N PHE A 188 -10.09 -9.12 2.02
CA PHE A 188 -10.58 -9.32 0.67
C PHE A 188 -9.52 -9.89 -0.29
N CYS A 189 -8.26 -9.98 0.13
CA CYS A 189 -7.16 -10.50 -0.68
C CYS A 189 -6.13 -11.21 0.20
N LEU A 190 -6.11 -12.54 0.14
CA LEU A 190 -5.19 -13.40 0.90
C LEU A 190 -4.08 -14.02 0.02
N ALA A 191 -3.91 -13.52 -1.21
CA ALA A 191 -3.06 -14.14 -2.23
C ALA A 191 -1.64 -14.43 -1.72
N ILE A 192 -1.01 -13.47 -1.02
CA ILE A 192 0.37 -13.60 -0.53
C ILE A 192 0.59 -14.75 0.48
N GLU A 193 -0.49 -15.26 1.08
CA GLU A 193 -0.45 -16.40 2.00
C GLU A 193 -0.46 -17.74 1.26
N SER A 194 -0.88 -17.77 -0.01
CA SER A 194 -1.08 -19.02 -0.75
C SER A 194 0.27 -19.72 -1.01
N PRO A 195 0.28 -21.05 -1.12
CA PRO A 195 1.48 -21.80 -1.51
C PRO A 195 2.02 -21.43 -2.89
N GLU A 196 1.17 -20.92 -3.78
CA GLU A 196 1.52 -20.49 -5.14
C GLU A 196 2.39 -19.23 -5.12
N PHE A 197 1.97 -18.20 -4.36
CA PHE A 197 2.73 -16.95 -4.25
C PHE A 197 3.85 -17.03 -3.21
N ASN A 198 3.56 -17.68 -2.06
CA ASN A 198 4.49 -17.97 -0.97
C ASN A 198 5.28 -16.74 -0.45
N LEU A 199 4.75 -15.54 -0.69
CA LEU A 199 5.43 -14.28 -0.43
C LEU A 199 5.48 -13.98 1.07
N LEU A 200 4.37 -14.14 1.79
CA LEU A 200 4.32 -13.88 3.24
C LEU A 200 5.30 -14.77 4.01
N LYS A 201 5.34 -16.06 3.68
CA LYS A 201 6.28 -17.02 4.28
C LYS A 201 7.72 -16.60 3.99
N THR A 202 8.03 -16.27 2.74
CA THR A 202 9.38 -15.84 2.32
C THR A 202 9.80 -14.55 3.03
N ALA A 203 8.90 -13.57 3.14
CA ALA A 203 9.17 -12.32 3.86
C ALA A 203 9.54 -12.59 5.32
N ARG A 204 8.78 -13.46 6.01
CA ARG A 204 9.05 -13.87 7.40
C ARG A 204 10.39 -14.57 7.56
N GLU A 205 10.73 -15.50 6.67
CA GLU A 205 12.03 -16.20 6.69
C GLU A 205 13.21 -15.21 6.57
N LEU A 206 13.06 -14.17 5.75
CA LEU A 206 14.08 -13.14 5.52
C LEU A 206 14.04 -12.01 6.57
N GLY A 207 13.03 -11.99 7.44
CA GLY A 207 12.81 -10.89 8.40
C GLY A 207 12.37 -9.58 7.74
N VAL A 208 11.66 -9.66 6.63
CA VAL A 208 11.11 -8.55 5.84
C VAL A 208 9.66 -8.31 6.28
N ALA A 209 9.29 -7.06 6.55
CA ALA A 209 7.89 -6.73 6.90
C ALA A 209 6.98 -6.67 5.66
N ILE A 210 5.68 -6.81 5.87
CA ILE A 210 4.65 -6.55 4.86
C ILE A 210 3.99 -5.21 5.14
N VAL A 211 3.89 -4.36 4.12
CA VAL A 211 3.12 -3.11 4.15
C VAL A 211 1.91 -3.28 3.24
N ALA A 212 0.74 -3.49 3.81
CA ALA A 212 -0.49 -3.71 3.05
C ALA A 212 -1.01 -2.41 2.45
N TYR A 213 -1.14 -2.36 1.12
CA TYR A 213 -2.01 -1.38 0.47
C TYR A 213 -3.42 -1.95 0.28
N SER A 214 -4.38 -1.05 0.03
CA SER A 214 -5.81 -1.40 -0.06
C SER A 214 -6.32 -2.28 1.09
N PRO A 215 -5.93 -2.03 2.36
CA PRO A 215 -6.35 -2.88 3.48
C PRO A 215 -7.87 -2.90 3.68
N LEU A 216 -8.57 -1.89 3.13
CA LEU A 216 -10.02 -1.75 3.13
C LEU A 216 -10.69 -2.16 1.79
N GLY A 217 -10.02 -2.99 0.98
CA GLY A 217 -10.57 -3.51 -0.28
C GLY A 217 -10.97 -2.42 -1.27
N ASN A 218 -10.12 -1.40 -1.43
CA ASN A 218 -10.38 -0.21 -2.25
C ASN A 218 -11.67 0.55 -1.87
N GLY A 219 -12.07 0.43 -0.60
CA GLY A 219 -13.21 1.13 -0.02
C GLY A 219 -14.45 0.27 0.14
N ILE A 220 -14.51 -0.97 -0.38
CA ILE A 220 -15.71 -1.79 -0.18
C ILE A 220 -15.92 -2.16 1.30
N LEU A 221 -14.84 -2.36 2.05
CA LEU A 221 -14.88 -2.69 3.48
C LEU A 221 -15.26 -1.49 4.37
N THR A 222 -15.46 -0.29 3.81
CA THR A 222 -16.04 0.82 4.56
C THR A 222 -17.55 0.71 4.72
N GLY A 223 -18.18 -0.19 3.94
CA GLY A 223 -19.64 -0.30 3.85
C GLY A 223 -20.30 0.85 3.08
N SER A 224 -19.54 1.86 2.61
CA SER A 224 -20.11 3.01 1.89
C SER A 224 -20.31 2.78 0.40
N LEU A 225 -19.65 1.77 -0.18
CA LEU A 225 -19.85 1.38 -1.58
C LEU A 225 -20.91 0.29 -1.63
N ARG A 226 -22.08 0.58 -2.19
CA ARG A 226 -23.23 -0.34 -2.24
C ARG A 226 -23.76 -0.56 -3.67
N LYS A 227 -23.39 0.29 -4.61
CA LYS A 227 -23.79 0.20 -6.03
C LYS A 227 -22.71 0.85 -6.92
N SER A 228 -22.71 0.52 -8.21
CA SER A 228 -21.68 0.98 -9.15
C SER A 228 -21.61 2.50 -9.27
N GLU A 229 -22.71 3.23 -9.05
CA GLU A 229 -22.73 4.69 -9.05
C GLU A 229 -21.91 5.32 -7.92
N ASP A 230 -21.62 4.59 -6.84
CA ASP A 230 -20.84 5.12 -5.71
C ASP A 230 -19.36 5.31 -6.07
N PHE A 231 -18.88 4.66 -7.14
CA PHE A 231 -17.48 4.63 -7.57
C PHE A 231 -17.29 4.75 -9.10
N SER A 232 -18.27 5.33 -9.80
CA SER A 232 -18.22 5.61 -11.24
C SER A 232 -18.02 7.10 -11.58
N LYS A 233 -17.63 7.92 -10.59
CA LYS A 233 -17.35 9.34 -10.81
C LYS A 233 -16.18 9.51 -11.79
N PRO A 234 -16.13 10.60 -12.59
CA PRO A 234 -15.00 10.86 -13.47
C PRO A 234 -13.66 10.79 -12.73
N GLY A 235 -12.74 9.96 -13.25
CA GLY A 235 -11.42 9.71 -12.66
C GLY A 235 -11.38 8.68 -11.53
N ASP A 236 -12.49 8.03 -11.19
CA ASP A 236 -12.48 6.93 -10.23
C ASP A 236 -12.16 5.60 -10.91
N LEU A 237 -10.97 5.05 -10.69
CA LEU A 237 -10.52 3.83 -11.35
C LEU A 237 -11.16 2.54 -10.80
N ARG A 238 -11.95 2.63 -9.73
CA ARG A 238 -12.54 1.46 -9.06
C ARG A 238 -13.56 0.72 -9.92
N HIS A 239 -14.19 1.39 -10.88
CA HIS A 239 -15.11 0.75 -11.82
C HIS A 239 -14.46 -0.31 -12.74
N HIS A 240 -13.13 -0.32 -12.84
CA HIS A 240 -12.39 -1.35 -13.58
C HIS A 240 -12.01 -2.57 -12.72
N MET A 241 -12.21 -2.53 -11.40
CA MET A 241 -11.76 -3.59 -10.50
C MET A 241 -12.70 -4.81 -10.58
N PRO A 242 -12.19 -6.04 -10.80
CA PRO A 242 -13.02 -7.23 -10.95
C PRO A 242 -14.00 -7.45 -9.77
N TRP A 243 -13.55 -7.25 -8.53
CA TRP A 243 -14.39 -7.42 -7.33
C TRP A 243 -15.43 -6.31 -7.12
N LEU A 244 -15.41 -5.25 -7.93
CA LEU A 244 -16.38 -4.17 -7.94
C LEU A 244 -17.26 -4.16 -9.21
N LYS A 245 -17.04 -5.07 -10.16
CA LYS A 245 -17.95 -5.25 -11.31
C LYS A 245 -19.31 -5.76 -10.85
N ASP A 246 -20.37 -5.36 -11.55
CA ASP A 246 -21.77 -5.64 -11.17
C ASP A 246 -22.03 -7.13 -10.90
N GLU A 247 -21.40 -8.02 -11.68
CA GLU A 247 -21.49 -9.48 -11.53
C GLU A 247 -20.93 -10.02 -10.20
N ASN A 248 -19.93 -9.35 -9.62
CA ASN A 248 -19.28 -9.76 -8.37
C ASN A 248 -19.75 -8.92 -7.17
N LEU A 249 -20.25 -7.70 -7.41
CA LEU A 249 -20.55 -6.72 -6.38
C LEU A 249 -21.56 -7.25 -5.35
N GLN A 250 -22.67 -7.87 -5.78
CA GLN A 250 -23.70 -8.34 -4.85
C GLN A 250 -23.18 -9.44 -3.91
N THR A 251 -22.39 -10.38 -4.43
CA THR A 251 -21.72 -11.40 -3.62
C THR A 251 -20.80 -10.77 -2.58
N ASN A 252 -19.98 -9.81 -3.01
CA ASN A 252 -19.04 -9.11 -2.15
C ASN A 252 -19.73 -8.23 -1.10
N LEU A 253 -20.86 -7.59 -1.43
CA LEU A 253 -21.67 -6.85 -0.47
C LEU A 253 -22.27 -7.75 0.61
N GLY A 254 -22.72 -8.96 0.26
CA GLY A 254 -23.17 -9.95 1.24
C GLY A 254 -22.08 -10.40 2.22
N ILE A 255 -20.81 -10.36 1.79
CA ILE A 255 -19.65 -10.57 2.67
C ILE A 255 -19.46 -9.37 3.59
N VAL A 256 -19.51 -8.15 3.05
CA VAL A 256 -19.39 -6.91 3.83
C VAL A 256 -20.49 -6.81 4.89
N ASP A 257 -21.72 -7.22 4.58
CA ASP A 257 -22.84 -7.18 5.53
C ASP A 257 -22.56 -8.09 6.74
N LYS A 258 -22.05 -9.30 6.52
CA LYS A 258 -21.66 -10.22 7.60
C LYS A 258 -20.47 -9.69 8.43
N LEU A 259 -19.49 -9.06 7.79
CA LEU A 259 -18.39 -8.40 8.49
C LEU A 259 -18.89 -7.20 9.31
N THR A 260 -19.89 -6.48 8.81
CA THR A 260 -20.52 -5.35 9.50
C THR A 260 -21.27 -5.81 10.75
N GLU A 261 -22.03 -6.91 10.66
CA GLU A 261 -22.67 -7.54 11.82
C GLU A 261 -21.64 -7.96 12.88
N LEU A 262 -20.54 -8.57 12.44
CA LEU A 262 -19.45 -8.98 13.34
C LEU A 262 -18.80 -7.76 14.01
N ALA A 263 -18.51 -6.71 13.25
CA ALA A 263 -17.93 -5.47 13.77
C ALA A 263 -18.86 -4.83 14.82
N ALA A 264 -20.15 -4.73 14.51
CA ALA A 264 -21.17 -4.18 15.40
C ALA A 264 -21.27 -4.95 16.72
N SER A 265 -21.13 -6.28 16.70
CA SER A 265 -21.12 -7.10 17.92
C SER A 265 -19.97 -6.76 18.88
N LYS A 266 -18.92 -6.10 18.39
CA LYS A 266 -17.75 -5.62 19.16
C LYS A 266 -17.78 -4.12 19.44
N GLY A 267 -18.81 -3.41 19.01
CA GLY A 267 -18.84 -1.94 19.03
C GLY A 267 -17.79 -1.29 18.10
N ALA A 268 -17.32 -2.02 17.09
CA ALA A 268 -16.40 -1.53 16.07
C ALA A 268 -17.15 -1.15 14.78
N THR A 269 -16.54 -0.31 13.95
CA THR A 269 -16.97 -0.15 12.56
C THR A 269 -16.34 -1.22 11.66
N THR A 270 -16.90 -1.45 10.46
CA THR A 270 -16.35 -2.45 9.51
C THR A 270 -14.89 -2.16 9.12
N PRO A 271 -14.47 -0.91 8.85
CA PRO A 271 -13.04 -0.56 8.71
C PRO A 271 -12.19 -0.97 9.89
N GLN A 272 -12.65 -0.70 11.12
CA GLN A 272 -11.90 -1.02 12.33
C GLN A 272 -11.73 -2.52 12.49
N LEU A 273 -12.79 -3.31 12.25
CA LEU A 273 -12.69 -4.77 12.26
C LEU A 273 -11.69 -5.27 11.21
N ALA A 274 -11.75 -4.75 9.98
CA ALA A 274 -10.88 -5.16 8.89
C ALA A 274 -9.40 -4.88 9.18
N LEU A 275 -9.09 -3.68 9.68
CA LEU A 275 -7.73 -3.28 10.05
C LEU A 275 -7.23 -4.05 11.28
N ALA A 276 -8.06 -4.22 12.31
CA ALA A 276 -7.71 -5.02 13.49
C ALA A 276 -7.41 -6.48 13.11
N TRP A 277 -8.20 -7.06 12.21
CA TRP A 277 -7.94 -8.39 11.66
C TRP A 277 -6.62 -8.46 10.91
N LEU A 278 -6.31 -7.46 10.07
CA LEU A 278 -5.05 -7.42 9.35
C LEU A 278 -3.85 -7.33 10.31
N MET A 279 -3.95 -6.51 11.35
CA MET A 279 -2.89 -6.37 12.37
C MET A 279 -2.70 -7.62 13.22
N ALA A 280 -3.75 -8.43 13.39
CA ALA A 280 -3.70 -9.71 14.10
C ALA A 280 -2.91 -10.80 13.36
N GLN A 281 -2.60 -10.61 12.07
CA GLN A 281 -1.90 -11.61 11.26
C GLN A 281 -0.39 -11.70 11.56
N GLY A 282 0.16 -10.74 12.30
CA GLY A 282 1.53 -10.77 12.80
C GLY A 282 2.09 -9.38 13.11
N ASP A 283 3.09 -9.29 13.98
CA ASP A 283 3.77 -8.02 14.31
C ASP A 283 4.57 -7.44 13.13
N ASP A 284 4.83 -8.27 12.10
CA ASP A 284 5.50 -7.95 10.83
C ASP A 284 4.55 -7.33 9.78
N ILE A 285 3.26 -7.17 10.11
CA ILE A 285 2.25 -6.59 9.22
C ILE A 285 2.01 -5.13 9.57
N PHE A 286 2.15 -4.27 8.57
CA PHE A 286 1.83 -2.85 8.56
C PHE A 286 0.77 -2.59 7.49
N ALA A 287 0.09 -1.45 7.56
CA ALA A 287 -0.84 -1.05 6.50
C ALA A 287 -0.85 0.46 6.29
N ILE A 288 -1.25 0.90 5.11
CA ILE A 288 -1.29 2.31 4.72
C ILE A 288 -2.67 2.66 4.13
N PRO A 289 -3.76 2.58 4.92
CA PRO A 289 -5.09 2.99 4.45
C PRO A 289 -5.04 4.41 3.90
N GLY A 290 -5.66 4.61 2.73
CA GLY A 290 -5.72 5.91 2.07
C GLY A 290 -6.98 6.66 2.44
N THR A 291 -6.84 7.92 2.83
CA THR A 291 -7.99 8.79 3.14
C THR A 291 -7.66 10.26 2.86
N LYS A 292 -8.72 11.07 2.69
CA LYS A 292 -8.66 12.54 2.62
C LYS A 292 -9.29 13.20 3.87
N SER A 293 -9.81 12.38 4.79
CA SER A 293 -10.58 12.82 5.95
C SER A 293 -9.82 12.50 7.22
N LEU A 294 -9.59 13.52 8.05
CA LEU A 294 -8.95 13.37 9.34
C LEU A 294 -9.77 12.47 10.29
N ASP A 295 -11.10 12.51 10.20
CA ASP A 295 -11.96 11.67 11.03
C ASP A 295 -11.86 10.19 10.64
N ARG A 296 -11.72 9.89 9.34
CA ARG A 296 -11.44 8.53 8.87
C ARG A 296 -10.06 8.06 9.29
N LEU A 297 -9.04 8.92 9.25
CA LEU A 297 -7.71 8.57 9.75
C LEU A 297 -7.75 8.24 11.25
N LYS A 298 -8.49 9.01 12.05
CA LYS A 298 -8.70 8.71 13.48
C LYS A 298 -9.46 7.41 13.70
N GLU A 299 -10.48 7.14 12.89
CA GLU A 299 -11.23 5.87 12.90
C GLU A 299 -10.32 4.68 12.61
N ASP A 300 -9.47 4.80 11.58
CA ASP A 300 -8.49 3.79 11.17
C ASP A 300 -7.47 3.54 12.29
N LEU A 301 -6.91 4.59 12.90
CA LEU A 301 -5.97 4.46 14.02
C LEU A 301 -6.60 3.80 15.25
N ALA A 302 -7.86 4.12 15.54
CA ALA A 302 -8.62 3.50 16.63
C ALA A 302 -8.90 2.00 16.41
N SER A 303 -8.69 1.47 15.19
CA SER A 303 -8.75 0.02 14.95
C SER A 303 -7.73 -0.77 15.79
N LEU A 304 -6.63 -0.13 16.18
CA LEU A 304 -5.55 -0.73 16.97
C LEU A 304 -5.95 -1.05 18.41
N ASP A 305 -7.06 -0.51 18.88
CA ASP A 305 -7.64 -0.81 20.20
C ASP A 305 -8.49 -2.11 20.20
N PHE A 306 -8.76 -2.68 19.03
CA PHE A 306 -9.57 -3.90 18.89
C PHE A 306 -8.69 -5.15 18.76
N SER A 307 -9.01 -6.17 19.55
CA SER A 307 -8.42 -7.50 19.42
C SER A 307 -9.34 -8.46 18.66
N ILE A 308 -8.75 -9.32 17.84
CA ILE A 308 -9.44 -10.40 17.13
C ILE A 308 -9.17 -11.73 17.82
N SER A 309 -10.24 -12.43 18.20
CA SER A 309 -10.17 -13.76 18.77
C SER A 309 -9.95 -14.83 17.68
N PRO A 310 -9.46 -16.02 18.02
CA PRO A 310 -9.27 -17.10 17.05
C PRO A 310 -10.54 -17.48 16.27
N LYS A 311 -11.71 -17.43 16.93
CA LYS A 311 -13.00 -17.71 16.29
C LYS A 311 -13.41 -16.62 15.31
N GLU A 312 -13.12 -15.35 15.63
CA GLU A 312 -13.37 -14.23 14.73
C GLU A 312 -12.45 -14.28 13.52
N ASP A 313 -11.16 -14.60 13.72
CA ASP A 313 -10.21 -14.83 12.62
C ASP A 313 -10.69 -15.95 11.68
N GLU A 314 -11.10 -17.10 12.22
CA GLU A 314 -11.65 -18.20 11.42
C GLU A 314 -12.90 -17.77 10.63
N THR A 315 -13.78 -16.99 11.26
CA THR A 315 -14.99 -16.48 10.61
C THR A 315 -14.66 -15.52 9.48
N ILE A 316 -13.74 -14.58 9.71
CA ILE A 316 -13.30 -13.61 8.70
C ILE A 316 -12.62 -14.33 7.55
N ARG A 317 -11.70 -15.27 7.82
CA ARG A 317 -11.03 -16.06 6.77
C ARG A 317 -12.00 -16.88 5.93
N LYS A 318 -13.01 -17.49 6.56
CA LYS A 318 -14.07 -18.20 5.82
C LYS A 318 -14.84 -17.27 4.89
N LEU A 319 -15.10 -16.03 5.31
CA LEU A 319 -15.74 -15.01 4.50
C LEU A 319 -14.81 -14.51 3.38
N SER A 320 -13.53 -14.28 3.66
CA SER A 320 -12.51 -13.90 2.69
C SER A 320 -12.40 -14.90 1.54
N GLY A 321 -12.50 -16.21 1.83
CA GLY A 321 -12.47 -17.26 0.82
C GLY A 321 -13.68 -17.30 -0.12
N GLN A 322 -14.69 -16.45 0.10
CA GLN A 322 -15.88 -16.33 -0.75
C GLN A 322 -15.86 -15.08 -1.63
N VAL A 323 -14.83 -14.22 -1.53
CA VAL A 323 -14.72 -12.99 -2.31
C VAL A 323 -14.64 -13.33 -3.79
N ALA A 324 -15.48 -12.66 -4.58
CA ALA A 324 -15.59 -12.86 -6.02
C ALA A 324 -14.83 -11.78 -6.80
N GLY A 325 -14.29 -12.17 -7.97
CA GLY A 325 -13.47 -11.34 -8.85
C GLY A 325 -11.97 -11.53 -8.62
N GLU A 326 -11.21 -11.52 -9.71
CA GLU A 326 -9.74 -11.63 -9.68
C GLU A 326 -9.09 -10.50 -8.87
N ARG A 327 -7.99 -10.82 -8.19
CA ARG A 327 -7.17 -9.86 -7.43
C ARG A 327 -5.98 -9.41 -8.22
N VAL A 328 -5.34 -8.32 -7.78
CA VAL A 328 -4.25 -7.70 -8.54
C VAL A 328 -3.14 -8.71 -8.86
N GLN A 329 -2.82 -9.63 -7.95
CA GLN A 329 -1.83 -10.70 -8.13
C GLN A 329 -2.20 -11.75 -9.20
N ASN A 330 -3.49 -11.87 -9.52
CA ASN A 330 -4.01 -12.85 -10.47
C ASN A 330 -4.47 -12.22 -11.80
N MET A 331 -4.42 -10.88 -11.92
CA MET A 331 -4.96 -10.20 -13.10
C MET A 331 -4.05 -10.46 -14.31
N THR A 332 -4.48 -11.35 -15.20
CA THR A 332 -3.93 -11.49 -16.55
C THR A 332 -4.72 -10.58 -17.50
N GLY A 333 -4.31 -9.32 -17.61
CA GLY A 333 -4.76 -8.42 -18.68
C GLY A 333 -6.25 -8.02 -18.65
N GLU A 334 -6.50 -6.83 -18.11
CA GLU A 334 -7.59 -5.91 -18.52
C GLU A 334 -7.26 -4.46 -18.10
N LEU A 335 -6.47 -4.28 -17.04
CA LEU A 335 -5.83 -3.00 -16.66
C LEU A 335 -4.43 -2.79 -17.28
N GLY A 336 -4.00 -3.67 -18.19
CA GLY A 336 -2.65 -3.63 -18.78
C GLY A 336 -1.52 -3.84 -17.77
N LEU A 337 -1.84 -4.42 -16.61
CA LEU A 337 -0.90 -4.62 -15.52
C LEU A 337 -0.33 -6.04 -15.51
N ASP A 338 0.41 -6.38 -16.57
CA ASP A 338 1.33 -7.53 -16.60
C ASP A 338 2.57 -7.21 -15.72
N LEU A 339 2.31 -6.69 -14.51
CA LEU A 339 3.23 -6.00 -13.61
C LEU A 339 3.86 -6.93 -12.57
N TYR A 340 3.66 -8.22 -12.76
CA TYR A 340 4.05 -9.24 -11.80
C TYR A 340 5.13 -10.11 -12.41
N ASP A 341 6.25 -10.20 -11.70
CA ASP A 341 7.30 -11.16 -11.98
C ASP A 341 6.96 -12.54 -11.38
N TYR A 342 5.69 -12.94 -11.53
CA TYR A 342 5.21 -14.29 -11.21
C TYR A 342 5.26 -15.13 -12.50
N PRO A 343 5.74 -16.38 -12.42
CA PRO A 343 5.84 -17.23 -13.61
C PRO A 343 4.47 -17.43 -14.25
N LYS A 344 4.38 -17.20 -15.57
CA LYS A 344 3.14 -17.27 -16.37
C LYS A 344 2.67 -18.70 -16.69
N GLU A 345 3.30 -19.72 -16.12
CA GLU A 345 3.01 -21.13 -16.47
C GLU A 345 1.79 -21.67 -15.72
N HIS A 346 0.60 -21.19 -16.06
CA HIS A 346 -0.66 -21.88 -15.75
C HIS A 346 -1.57 -21.99 -16.98
N ASP A 347 -0.99 -22.38 -18.11
CA ASP A 347 -1.73 -23.21 -19.07
C ASP A 347 -1.69 -24.66 -18.56
N ASN A 348 -2.88 -25.23 -18.36
CA ASN A 348 -3.18 -26.63 -17.99
C ASN A 348 -3.26 -26.95 -16.49
N TYR A 349 -4.42 -26.70 -15.87
CA TYR A 349 -5.11 -27.76 -15.12
C TYR A 349 -6.62 -27.63 -15.37
N ILE A 350 -7.18 -28.73 -15.90
CA ILE A 350 -8.59 -28.95 -16.26
C ILE A 350 -9.50 -28.88 -15.03
#